data_AF-A0A3D4BN10-F1
#
_entry.id   AF-A0A3D4BN10-F1
#
_cell.length_a   1.000
_cell.length_b   1.000
_cell.length_c   1.000
_cell.angle_alpha   90.00
_cell.angle_beta   90.00
_cell.angle_gamma   90.00
#
_symmetry.space_group_name_H-M   'P 1'
#
loop_
_entity.id
_entity.type
_entity.pdbx_description
1 polymer ?
#
loop_
_entity_poly.entity_id
_entity_poly.type
_entity_poly.pdbx_seq_one_letter_code
_entity_poly.pdbx_strand_id
1 'polypeptide(L)' 'PGPGLAIRILGEITKEKVRILQEVDHIFISSLREHNLYDDVWQAGAMLLPVQSVGVMGDERTY' A
#
# COMPACT_ATOMS: atom_id res chain seq x y z
N PRO A 1 12.67 -7.40 0.62
CA PRO A 1 13.91 -6.64 0.33
C PRO A 1 14.64 -6.25 1.62
N GLY A 2 15.98 -6.11 1.58
CA GLY A 2 16.81 -5.85 2.77
C GLY A 2 16.34 -4.70 3.67
N PRO A 3 15.97 -3.52 3.12
CA PRO A 3 15.45 -2.40 3.92
C PRO A 3 13.95 -2.49 4.27
N GLY A 4 13.27 -3.60 3.96
CA GLY A 4 11.86 -3.81 4.26
C GLY A 4 10.92 -2.81 3.57
N LEU A 5 10.00 -2.22 4.35
CA LEU A 5 9.00 -1.26 3.86
C LEU A 5 9.60 0.10 3.45
N ALA A 6 10.83 0.41 3.89
CA ALA A 6 11.47 1.69 3.61
C ALA A 6 11.57 1.99 2.10
N ILE A 7 11.84 0.97 1.28
CA ILE A 7 11.95 1.15 -0.18
C ILE A 7 10.59 1.23 -0.90
N ARG A 8 9.49 1.01 -0.17
CA ARG A 8 8.11 1.05 -0.68
C ARG A 8 7.39 2.35 -0.28
N ILE A 9 8.05 3.22 0.48
CA ILE A 9 7.57 4.55 0.83
C ILE A 9 8.45 5.55 0.10
N LEU A 10 7.88 6.27 -0.85
CA LEU A 10 8.62 7.25 -1.63
C LEU A 10 8.69 8.58 -0.88
N GLY A 11 9.90 9.11 -0.76
CA GLY A 11 10.20 10.32 0.00
C GLY A 11 10.43 10.06 1.48
N GLU A 12 10.01 10.99 2.34
CA GLU A 12 10.24 10.90 3.78
C GLU A 12 9.48 9.71 4.41
N ILE A 13 10.20 8.92 5.20
CA ILE A 13 9.67 7.78 5.95
C ILE A 13 9.21 8.26 7.32
N THR A 14 7.90 8.20 7.57
CA THR A 14 7.30 8.55 8.85
C THR A 14 6.56 7.34 9.44
N LYS A 15 6.36 7.32 10.76
CA LYS A 15 5.61 6.24 11.43
C LYS A 15 4.21 6.05 10.85
N GLU A 16 3.55 7.15 10.50
CA GLU A 16 2.20 7.10 9.93
C GLU A 16 2.19 6.47 8.53
N LYS A 17 3.12 6.85 7.66
CA LYS A 17 3.26 6.24 6.33
C LYS A 17 3.58 4.74 6.42
N VAL A 18 4.40 4.34 7.39
CA VAL A 18 4.69 2.92 7.65
C VAL A 18 3.43 2.18 8.07
N ARG A 19 2.63 2.74 8.99
CA ARG A 19 1.38 2.15 9.45
C ARG A 19 0.38 1.95 8.30
N ILE A 20 0.15 3.00 7.51
CA ILE A 20 -0.74 2.95 6.32
C ILE A 20 -0.28 1.84 5.38
N LEU A 21 1.02 1.79 5.07
CA LEU A 21 1.54 0.79 4.15
C LEU A 21 1.42 -0.64 4.70
N GLN A 22 1.59 -0.86 6.01
CA GLN A 22 1.36 -2.17 6.63
C GLN A 22 -0.09 -2.64 6.49
N GLU A 23 -1.06 -1.75 6.74
CA GLU A 23 -2.48 -2.06 6.60
C GLU A 23 -2.84 -2.42 5.14
N VAL A 24 -2.38 -1.61 4.18
CA VAL A 24 -2.65 -1.84 2.75
C VAL A 24 -1.98 -3.11 2.23
N ASP A 25 -0.70 -3.36 2.59
CA ASP A 25 0.02 -4.56 2.16
C ASP A 25 -0.64 -5.82 2.73
N HIS A 26 -1.10 -5.79 3.98
CA HIS A 26 -1.86 -6.89 4.57
C HIS A 26 -3.16 -7.19 3.80
N ILE A 27 -3.95 -6.17 3.48
CA ILE A 27 -5.19 -6.35 2.70
C ILE A 27 -4.89 -6.91 1.31
N PHE A 28 -3.90 -6.34 0.62
CA PHE A 28 -3.54 -6.75 -0.74
C PHE A 28 -3.07 -8.21 -0.80
N ILE A 29 -2.17 -8.62 0.11
CA ILE A 29 -1.63 -9.98 0.14
C ILE A 29 -2.69 -10.99 0.58
N SER A 30 -3.52 -10.66 1.57
CA SER A 30 -4.63 -11.53 2.00
C SER A 30 -5.62 -11.76 0.87
N SER A 31 -6.00 -10.72 0.12
CA SER A 31 -6.89 -10.84 -1.03
C SER A 31 -6.31 -11.72 -2.15
N LEU A 32 -5.02 -11.58 -2.47
CA LEU A 32 -4.35 -12.45 -3.44
C LEU A 32 -4.38 -13.93 -3.01
N ARG A 33 -4.22 -14.21 -1.70
CA ARG A 33 -4.30 -15.57 -1.16
C ARG A 33 -5.71 -16.14 -1.20
N GLU A 34 -6.71 -15.35 -0.80
CA GLU A 34 -8.12 -15.74 -0.84
C GLU A 34 -8.58 -16.11 -2.26
N HIS A 35 -8.04 -15.45 -3.27
CA HIS A 35 -8.36 -15.71 -4.68
C HIS A 35 -7.39 -16.70 -5.36
N ASN A 36 -6.46 -17.33 -4.62
CA ASN A 36 -5.44 -18.24 -5.13
C ASN A 36 -4.52 -17.65 -6.22
N LEU A 37 -4.31 -16.33 -6.23
CA LEU A 37 -3.47 -15.62 -7.19
C LEU A 37 -2.04 -15.38 -6.68
N TYR A 38 -1.80 -15.61 -5.38
CA TYR A 38 -0.53 -15.26 -4.75
C TYR A 38 0.66 -16.02 -5.36
N ASP A 39 0.47 -17.28 -5.73
CA ASP A 39 1.53 -18.14 -6.29
C ASP A 39 1.71 -17.96 -7.81
N ASP A 40 0.82 -17.22 -8.47
CA ASP A 40 0.88 -16.94 -9.90
C ASP A 40 1.81 -15.76 -10.23
N VAL A 41 2.34 -15.07 -9.22
CA VAL A 41 3.18 -13.87 -9.38
C VAL A 41 4.54 -14.04 -8.71
N TRP A 42 5.58 -13.50 -9.35
CA TRP A 42 6.93 -13.51 -8.79
C TRP A 42 7.06 -12.64 -7.54
N GLN A 43 6.39 -11.48 -7.52
CA GLN A 43 6.41 -10.54 -6.42
C GLN A 43 5.07 -9.81 -6.31
N ALA A 44 4.61 -9.64 -5.07
CA ALA A 44 3.44 -8.84 -4.73
C ALA A 44 3.76 -7.91 -3.54
N GLY A 45 3.21 -6.70 -3.58
CA GLY A 45 3.24 -5.75 -2.48
C GLY A 45 2.69 -4.38 -2.87
N ALA A 46 2.38 -3.57 -1.87
CA ALA A 46 1.91 -2.21 -2.05
C ALA A 46 3.07 -1.19 -2.01
N MET A 47 2.84 -0.01 -2.59
CA MET A 47 3.78 1.12 -2.58
C MET A 47 3.02 2.40 -2.27
N LEU A 48 3.58 3.25 -1.39
CA LEU A 48 3.01 4.54 -1.04
C LEU A 48 3.73 5.65 -1.79
N LEU A 49 3.03 6.26 -2.73
CA LEU A 49 3.52 7.37 -3.55
C LEU A 49 3.25 8.71 -2.84
N PRO A 50 4.11 9.73 -2.99
CA PRO A 50 3.94 11.04 -2.37
C PRO A 50 3.08 11.93 -3.27
N VAL A 51 1.99 11.38 -3.80
CA VAL A 51 1.04 12.09 -4.66
C VAL A 51 -0.35 11.98 -4.05
N GLN A 52 -1.11 13.05 -4.14
CA GLN A 52 -2.50 13.09 -3.72
C GLN A 52 -3.40 12.93 -4.93
N SER A 53 -4.51 12.23 -4.74
CA SER A 53 -5.60 12.16 -5.71
C SER A 53 -6.85 12.71 -5.05
N VAL A 54 -7.78 13.23 -5.85
CA VAL A 54 -9.06 13.72 -5.33
C VAL A 54 -9.89 12.52 -4.91
N GLY A 55 -10.14 12.41 -3.61
CA GLY A 55 -11.09 11.46 -3.04
C GLY A 55 -12.51 12.02 -3.08
N VAL A 56 -13.49 11.14 -3.24
CA VAL A 56 -14.90 11.46 -2.97
C VAL A 56 -15.23 10.89 -1.60
N MET A 57 -15.54 11.75 -0.63
CA MET A 57 -16.08 11.36 0.67
C MET A 57 -17.50 11.92 0.80
N GLY A 58 -18.52 11.09 0.59
CA GLY A 58 -19.91 11.55 0.52
C GLY A 58 -20.11 12.48 -0.69
N ASP A 59 -20.83 13.59 -0.49
CA ASP A 59 -21.05 14.61 -1.53
C ASP A 59 -19.90 15.65 -1.63
N GLU A 60 -18.85 15.53 -0.81
CA GLU A 60 -17.72 16.46 -0.80
C GLU A 60 -16.42 15.81 -1.31
N ARG A 61 -15.58 16.63 -1.96
CA ARG A 61 -14.25 16.22 -2.46
C ARG A 61 -13.19 16.56 -1.42
N THR A 62 -12.39 15.58 -1.02
CA THR A 62 -11.26 15.72 -0.07
C THR A 62 -9.93 15.33 -0.74
N TYR A 63 -8.83 15.95 -0.31
CA TYR A 63 -7.45 15.74 -0.83
C TYR A 63 -6.57 14.97 0.15
#